data_AF-L0B0N9-F1
#
_entry.id   AF-L0B0N9-F1
#
_cell.length_a   1.000
_cell.length_b   1.000
_cell.length_c   1.000
_cell.angle_alpha   90.00
_cell.angle_beta   90.00
_cell.angle_gamma   90.00
#
_symmetry.space_group_name_H-M   'P 1'
#
loop_
_entity.id
_entity.type
_entity.pdbx_description
1 polymer ?
#
loop_
_entity_poly.entity_id
_entity_poly.type
_entity_poly.pdbx_seq_one_letter_code
_entity_poly.pdbx_strand_id
1 'polypeptide(L)'
;MYDERVKEIEKEEKKNGQESGNSADAGDSSNGSEKKVQLLGKVIVVVPYYSPRLVIQTVGTVLRVFFHPCLIPFLIDLSNREKLVISLSFMFFDFIGVNYASNFDETIDPSEKTPSQSHLSFVLSRDINLYILGFSSISIASFIVWNIWTCEFEFTNSSFFLLTLASVNGFIGGIFTGRGLNGSFSLIEYYNTQTRADGTKIIGDDIIKLDNIINDIALSLDYILCFLMSLFSNITERFILNHKNSREYILSNNKGDLSIETVNALLMQFKGSL
;
A
#
# COMPACT_ATOMS: atom_id res chain seq x y z
N MET A 1 -41.96 13.39 -23.75
CA MET A 1 -41.20 13.88 -22.57
C MET A 1 -39.90 13.11 -22.29
N TYR A 2 -39.69 11.89 -22.83
CA TYR A 2 -38.38 11.21 -22.73
C TYR A 2 -37.41 11.54 -23.89
N ASP A 3 -37.95 12.01 -25.02
CA ASP A 3 -37.21 12.16 -26.28
C ASP A 3 -36.56 13.57 -26.46
N GLU A 4 -36.98 14.56 -25.67
CA GLU A 4 -36.37 15.90 -25.69
C GLU A 4 -35.09 15.97 -24.84
N ARG A 5 -35.03 15.23 -23.71
CA ARG A 5 -33.85 15.20 -22.84
C ARG A 5 -32.65 14.49 -23.48
N VAL A 6 -32.89 13.50 -24.34
CA VAL A 6 -31.81 12.82 -25.09
C VAL A 6 -31.23 13.75 -26.17
N LYS A 7 -32.06 14.60 -26.79
CA LYS A 7 -31.62 15.59 -27.79
C LYS A 7 -30.86 16.78 -27.18
N GLU A 8 -31.08 17.10 -25.91
CA GLU A 8 -30.30 18.12 -25.19
C GLU A 8 -28.91 17.59 -24.81
N ILE A 9 -28.79 16.32 -24.39
CA ILE A 9 -27.50 15.68 -24.06
C ILE A 9 -26.62 15.53 -25.31
N GLU A 10 -27.18 15.11 -26.46
CA GLU A 10 -26.41 15.03 -27.72
C GLU A 10 -25.98 16.40 -28.27
N LYS A 11 -26.65 17.48 -27.90
CA LYS A 11 -26.26 18.86 -28.27
C LYS A 11 -25.15 19.40 -27.37
N GLU A 12 -25.12 19.06 -26.09
CA GLU A 12 -24.01 19.42 -25.20
C GLU A 12 -22.73 18.65 -25.52
N GLU A 13 -22.82 17.36 -25.85
CA GLU A 13 -21.64 16.58 -26.28
C GLU A 13 -21.05 17.08 -27.61
N LYS A 14 -21.89 17.50 -28.57
CA LYS A 14 -21.41 18.12 -29.83
C LYS A 14 -20.82 19.51 -29.63
N LYS A 15 -21.25 20.26 -28.61
CA LYS A 15 -20.66 21.58 -28.30
C LYS A 15 -19.31 21.45 -27.61
N ASN A 16 -19.15 20.48 -26.70
CA ASN A 16 -17.87 20.22 -26.04
C ASN A 16 -16.86 19.48 -26.93
N GLY A 17 -17.33 18.68 -27.90
CA GLY A 17 -16.46 18.00 -28.88
C GLY A 17 -15.88 18.92 -29.95
N GLN A 18 -16.42 20.13 -30.15
CA GLN A 18 -16.06 21.01 -31.27
C GLN A 18 -15.21 22.24 -30.85
N GLU A 19 -15.00 22.48 -29.55
CA GLU A 19 -14.05 23.50 -29.05
C GLU A 19 -12.62 22.96 -28.85
N SER A 20 -12.38 21.65 -29.02
CA SER A 20 -11.04 21.03 -28.90
C SER A 20 -10.31 20.83 -30.24
N GLY A 21 -10.69 21.54 -31.30
CA GLY A 21 -10.12 21.33 -32.63
C GLY A 21 -9.99 22.61 -33.44
N ASN A 22 -8.99 23.45 -33.11
CA ASN A 22 -8.19 24.20 -34.08
C ASN A 22 -7.15 25.08 -33.37
N SER A 23 -5.93 24.58 -33.29
CA SER A 23 -4.71 25.38 -33.46
C SER A 23 -3.60 24.41 -33.80
N ALA A 24 -3.41 24.20 -35.10
CA ALA A 24 -2.14 23.72 -35.62
C ALA A 24 -1.12 24.83 -35.34
N ASP A 25 -0.24 24.61 -34.36
CA ASP A 25 1.05 25.26 -34.35
C ASP A 25 2.12 24.19 -34.18
N ALA A 26 2.82 23.94 -35.28
CA ALA A 26 3.93 23.03 -35.38
C ALA A 26 5.16 23.76 -34.85
N GLY A 27 5.42 23.61 -33.56
CA GLY A 27 6.61 24.16 -32.93
C GLY A 27 6.47 24.16 -31.43
N ASP A 28 7.02 23.13 -30.80
CA ASP A 28 7.74 23.18 -29.52
C ASP A 28 7.44 21.94 -28.65
N SER A 29 7.99 20.80 -29.07
CA SER A 29 8.01 19.58 -28.27
C SER A 29 9.02 19.65 -27.12
N SER A 30 9.82 20.72 -26.97
CA SER A 30 10.79 20.86 -25.86
C SER A 30 10.24 21.67 -24.68
N ASN A 31 9.38 22.68 -24.90
CA ASN A 31 8.71 23.42 -23.82
C ASN A 31 7.74 22.56 -23.01
N GLY A 32 7.10 21.58 -23.64
CA GLY A 32 6.16 20.68 -22.97
C GLY A 32 6.84 19.78 -21.94
N SER A 33 8.04 19.28 -22.26
CA SER A 33 8.85 18.47 -21.32
C SER A 33 9.44 19.32 -20.20
N GLU A 34 9.93 20.52 -20.49
CA GLU A 34 10.51 21.39 -19.46
C GLU A 34 9.46 21.85 -18.44
N LYS A 35 8.24 22.20 -18.89
CA LYS A 35 7.13 22.52 -17.99
C LYS A 35 6.71 21.33 -17.13
N LYS A 36 6.67 20.10 -17.70
CA LYS A 36 6.38 18.88 -16.93
C LYS A 36 7.46 18.56 -15.90
N VAL A 37 8.74 18.72 -16.25
CA VAL A 37 9.87 18.51 -15.33
C VAL A 37 9.88 19.55 -14.22
N GLN A 38 9.58 20.82 -14.52
CA GLN A 38 9.44 21.87 -13.51
C GLN A 38 8.25 21.62 -12.60
N LEU A 39 7.12 21.15 -13.14
CA LEU A 39 5.96 20.72 -12.35
C LEU A 39 6.30 19.56 -11.41
N LEU A 40 6.95 18.51 -11.93
CA LEU A 40 7.42 17.37 -11.13
C LEU A 40 8.38 17.82 -10.03
N GLY A 41 9.33 18.70 -10.36
CA GLY A 41 10.26 19.28 -9.39
C GLY A 41 9.54 20.04 -8.27
N LYS A 42 8.51 20.82 -8.60
CA LYS A 42 7.69 21.51 -7.59
C LYS A 42 6.95 20.55 -6.68
N VAL A 43 6.41 19.45 -7.19
CA VAL A 43 5.64 18.51 -6.37
C VAL A 43 6.54 17.58 -5.55
N ILE A 44 7.73 17.21 -6.05
CA ILE A 44 8.73 16.46 -5.27
C ILE A 44 9.12 17.21 -4.00
N VAL A 45 9.22 18.55 -4.06
CA VAL A 45 9.51 19.40 -2.90
C VAL A 45 8.40 19.33 -1.82
N VAL A 46 7.19 18.91 -2.20
CA VAL A 46 6.03 18.83 -1.31
C VAL A 46 5.93 17.46 -0.62
N VAL A 47 6.57 16.42 -1.16
CA VAL A 47 6.59 15.04 -0.62
C VAL A 47 6.87 14.98 0.89
N PRO A 48 7.85 15.71 1.45
CA PRO A 48 8.12 15.66 2.89
C PRO A 48 6.93 16.04 3.76
N TYR A 49 6.04 16.93 3.28
CA TYR A 49 4.94 17.48 4.06
C TYR A 49 3.77 16.49 4.25
N TYR A 50 3.56 15.58 3.29
CA TYR A 50 2.58 14.49 3.40
C TYR A 50 3.22 13.12 3.64
N SER A 51 4.55 13.06 3.80
CA SER A 51 5.29 11.85 4.13
C SER A 51 4.76 11.05 5.34
N PRO A 52 4.20 11.66 6.42
CA PRO A 52 3.58 10.89 7.50
C PRO A 52 2.46 9.96 6.99
N ARG A 53 1.63 10.44 6.07
CA ARG A 53 0.54 9.63 5.49
C ARG A 53 1.04 8.63 4.45
N LEU A 54 2.13 8.95 3.75
CA LEU A 54 2.82 7.96 2.90
C LEU A 54 3.37 6.78 3.71
N VAL A 55 3.81 6.98 4.96
CA VAL A 55 4.22 5.87 5.83
C VAL A 55 3.03 4.95 6.14
N ILE A 56 1.87 5.51 6.47
CA ILE A 56 0.64 4.72 6.70
C ILE A 56 0.27 3.93 5.45
N GLN A 57 0.26 4.58 4.29
CA GLN A 57 0.02 3.92 3.00
C GLN A 57 1.03 2.80 2.75
N THR A 58 2.31 3.06 3.01
CA THR A 58 3.41 2.10 2.85
C THR A 58 3.16 0.83 3.67
N VAL A 59 2.69 0.98 4.91
CA VAL A 59 2.32 -0.16 5.76
C VAL A 59 1.18 -0.98 5.12
N GLY A 60 0.16 -0.31 4.59
CA GLY A 60 -0.93 -0.99 3.87
C GLY A 60 -0.41 -1.78 2.67
N THR A 61 0.47 -1.19 1.87
CA THR A 61 1.08 -1.83 0.70
C THR A 61 1.99 -3.00 1.09
N VAL A 62 2.75 -2.90 2.17
CA VAL A 62 3.53 -4.02 2.73
C VAL A 62 2.61 -5.18 3.11
N LEU A 63 1.49 -4.93 3.80
CA LEU A 63 0.52 -5.98 4.14
C LEU A 63 -0.07 -6.63 2.88
N ARG A 64 -0.47 -5.83 1.89
CA ARG A 64 -1.15 -6.28 0.66
C ARG A 64 -0.25 -6.99 -0.34
N VAL A 65 1.05 -6.69 -0.36
CA VAL A 65 1.94 -7.12 -1.43
C VAL A 65 3.12 -7.94 -0.91
N PHE A 66 3.70 -7.56 0.23
CA PHE A 66 4.82 -8.32 0.79
C PHE A 66 4.33 -9.58 1.48
N PHE A 67 3.36 -9.46 2.41
CA PHE A 67 2.88 -10.58 3.22
C PHE A 67 1.79 -11.39 2.53
N HIS A 68 0.69 -10.76 2.12
CA HIS A 68 -0.43 -11.43 1.49
C HIS A 68 -0.43 -11.21 -0.03
N PRO A 69 -0.96 -12.14 -0.83
CA PRO A 69 -1.12 -13.56 -0.51
C PRO A 69 0.22 -14.32 -0.54
N CYS A 70 1.28 -13.73 -1.10
CA CYS A 70 2.50 -14.45 -1.52
C CYS A 70 3.18 -15.26 -0.41
N LEU A 71 3.42 -14.68 0.77
CA LEU A 71 4.02 -15.41 1.89
C LEU A 71 2.93 -16.13 2.69
N ILE A 72 1.86 -15.41 3.03
CA ILE A 72 0.72 -15.92 3.79
C ILE A 72 -0.52 -15.92 2.90
N PRO A 73 -1.13 -17.08 2.58
CA PRO A 73 -0.91 -18.39 3.20
C PRO A 73 -0.01 -19.35 2.40
N PHE A 74 0.57 -18.92 1.27
CA PHE A 74 1.12 -19.87 0.29
C PHE A 74 2.34 -20.67 0.77
N LEU A 75 3.14 -20.11 1.68
CA LEU A 75 4.29 -20.81 2.27
C LEU A 75 3.93 -21.70 3.46
N ILE A 76 2.67 -21.72 3.89
CA ILE A 76 2.19 -22.56 4.99
C ILE A 76 1.68 -23.88 4.41
N ASP A 77 1.86 -24.98 5.14
CA ASP A 77 1.44 -26.32 4.75
C ASP A 77 -0.08 -26.49 4.95
N LEU A 78 -0.85 -25.83 4.09
CA LEU A 78 -2.31 -25.89 4.01
C LEU A 78 -2.76 -26.46 2.68
N SER A 79 -3.98 -26.98 2.63
CA SER A 79 -4.57 -27.39 1.35
C SER A 79 -4.79 -26.18 0.43
N ASN A 80 -4.76 -26.41 -0.88
CA ASN A 80 -5.01 -25.35 -1.88
C ASN A 80 -6.35 -24.65 -1.67
N ARG A 81 -7.37 -25.38 -1.18
CA ARG A 81 -8.68 -24.82 -0.86
C ARG A 81 -8.60 -23.82 0.30
N GLU A 82 -7.89 -24.14 1.36
CA GLU A 82 -7.73 -23.25 2.51
C GLU A 82 -6.93 -22.00 2.12
N LYS A 83 -5.84 -22.18 1.37
CA LYS A 83 -5.04 -21.05 0.85
C LYS A 83 -5.88 -20.08 0.02
N LEU A 84 -6.73 -20.62 -0.85
CA LEU A 84 -7.64 -19.84 -1.68
C LEU A 84 -8.66 -19.07 -0.82
N VAL A 85 -9.31 -19.73 0.14
CA VAL A 85 -10.31 -19.09 1.01
C VAL A 85 -9.68 -17.97 1.83
N ILE A 86 -8.50 -18.19 2.43
CA ILE A 86 -7.79 -17.17 3.20
C ILE A 86 -7.43 -15.96 2.32
N SER A 87 -6.96 -16.20 1.09
CA SER A 87 -6.60 -15.13 0.15
C SER A 87 -7.83 -14.33 -0.32
N LEU A 88 -8.95 -15.00 -0.57
CA LEU A 88 -10.22 -14.35 -0.92
C LEU A 88 -10.76 -13.53 0.23
N SER A 89 -10.68 -14.05 1.47
CA SER A 89 -11.07 -13.30 2.66
C SER A 89 -10.22 -12.05 2.86
N PHE A 90 -8.91 -12.14 2.69
CA PHE A 90 -8.04 -10.95 2.70
C PHE A 90 -8.53 -9.88 1.72
N MET A 91 -8.73 -10.26 0.44
CA MET A 91 -9.17 -9.31 -0.60
C MET A 91 -10.56 -8.71 -0.31
N PHE A 92 -11.49 -9.53 0.20
CA PHE A 92 -12.84 -9.07 0.54
C PHE A 92 -12.82 -8.05 1.68
N PHE A 93 -12.07 -8.32 2.74
CA PHE A 93 -11.95 -7.40 3.86
C PHE A 93 -11.11 -6.16 3.52
N ASP A 94 -10.12 -6.28 2.64
CA ASP A 94 -9.39 -5.14 2.07
C ASP A 94 -10.33 -4.20 1.33
N PHE A 95 -11.18 -4.74 0.46
CA PHE A 95 -12.23 -3.96 -0.20
C PHE A 95 -13.15 -3.26 0.81
N ILE A 96 -13.62 -3.96 1.85
CA ILE A 96 -14.44 -3.36 2.91
C ILE A 96 -13.67 -2.23 3.61
N GLY A 97 -12.39 -2.45 3.93
CA GLY A 97 -11.53 -1.46 4.59
C GLY A 97 -11.36 -0.19 3.78
N VAL A 98 -11.13 -0.30 2.46
CA VAL A 98 -11.03 0.85 1.55
C VAL A 98 -12.33 1.64 1.52
N ASN A 99 -13.48 0.98 1.41
CA ASN A 99 -14.78 1.65 1.43
C ASN A 99 -15.11 2.24 2.80
N TYR A 100 -14.66 1.61 3.88
CA TYR A 100 -14.86 2.15 5.22
C TYR A 100 -14.02 3.41 5.46
N ALA A 101 -12.82 3.47 4.87
CA ALA A 101 -11.91 4.61 4.96
C ALA A 101 -12.52 5.91 4.42
N SER A 102 -13.41 5.84 3.41
CA SER A 102 -14.04 7.05 2.83
C SER A 102 -15.01 7.75 3.78
N ASN A 103 -15.40 7.10 4.89
CA ASN A 103 -16.28 7.71 5.89
C ASN A 103 -15.53 8.59 6.90
N PHE A 104 -14.20 8.60 6.86
CA PHE A 104 -13.40 9.44 7.74
C PHE A 104 -13.17 10.81 7.12
N ASP A 105 -13.50 11.86 7.86
CA ASP A 105 -13.06 13.21 7.55
C ASP A 105 -11.58 13.34 7.94
N GLU A 106 -10.73 13.63 6.97
CA GLU A 106 -9.27 13.78 7.16
C GLU A 106 -8.83 15.25 7.31
N THR A 107 -9.79 16.17 7.24
CA THR A 107 -9.57 17.61 7.40
C THR A 107 -8.83 17.90 8.71
N ILE A 108 -7.83 18.77 8.64
CA ILE A 108 -6.98 19.09 9.79
C ILE A 108 -7.37 20.46 10.31
N ASP A 109 -7.90 20.54 11.53
CA ASP A 109 -8.12 21.82 12.20
C ASP A 109 -6.79 22.33 12.80
N PRO A 110 -6.25 23.48 12.32
CA PRO A 110 -5.05 24.05 12.89
C PRO A 110 -5.22 24.55 14.33
N SER A 111 -6.45 24.79 14.79
CA SER A 111 -6.74 25.31 16.13
C SER A 111 -6.38 24.32 17.25
N GLU A 112 -6.35 23.02 16.93
CA GLU A 112 -6.00 21.95 17.88
C GLU A 112 -4.49 21.88 18.17
N LYS A 113 -3.66 22.52 17.33
CA LYS A 113 -2.21 22.54 17.51
C LYS A 113 -1.84 23.48 18.65
N THR A 114 -1.14 22.95 19.65
CA THR A 114 -0.59 23.77 20.73
C THR A 114 0.50 24.73 20.19
N PRO A 115 0.59 25.98 20.68
CA PRO A 115 1.52 26.98 20.14
C PRO A 115 3.00 26.57 20.18
N SER A 116 3.40 25.78 21.19
CA SER A 116 4.77 25.30 21.38
C SER A 116 5.11 24.05 20.55
N GLN A 117 4.10 23.39 19.94
CA GLN A 117 4.30 22.16 19.19
C GLN A 117 4.71 22.46 17.74
N SER A 118 5.58 21.62 17.18
CA SER A 118 5.93 21.68 15.76
C SER A 118 4.81 21.09 14.90
N HIS A 119 4.69 21.55 13.63
CA HIS A 119 3.66 21.02 12.71
C HIS A 119 3.79 19.51 12.51
N LEU A 120 5.02 19.00 12.35
CA LEU A 120 5.27 17.58 12.20
C LEU A 120 4.84 16.78 13.43
N SER A 121 5.17 17.27 14.64
CA SER A 121 4.77 16.59 15.89
C SER A 121 3.25 16.55 16.06
N PHE A 122 2.55 17.63 15.69
CA PHE A 122 1.10 17.69 15.73
C PHE A 122 0.47 16.64 14.80
N VAL A 123 0.91 16.60 13.53
CA VAL A 123 0.43 15.62 12.54
C VAL A 123 0.68 14.19 13.01
N LEU A 124 1.89 13.89 13.48
CA LEU A 124 2.24 12.55 13.96
C LEU A 124 1.41 12.14 15.18
N SER A 125 1.18 13.06 16.13
CA SER A 125 0.38 12.78 17.32
C SER A 125 -1.09 12.53 17.00
N ARG A 126 -1.65 13.26 16.03
CA ARG A 126 -3.03 13.05 15.57
C ARG A 126 -3.21 11.65 15.00
N ASP A 127 -2.21 11.19 14.24
CA ASP A 127 -2.26 9.94 13.49
C ASP A 127 -1.65 8.76 14.28
N ILE A 128 -1.32 8.93 15.56
CA ILE A 128 -0.60 7.94 16.39
C ILE A 128 -1.26 6.56 16.41
N ASN A 129 -2.59 6.52 16.46
CA ASN A 129 -3.36 5.28 16.48
C ASN A 129 -3.19 4.48 15.18
N LEU A 130 -3.04 5.15 14.04
CA LEU A 130 -2.79 4.50 12.76
C LEU A 130 -1.40 3.86 12.73
N TYR A 131 -0.38 4.56 13.25
CA TYR A 131 0.96 4.00 13.37
C TYR A 131 1.00 2.78 14.30
N ILE A 132 0.38 2.88 15.48
CA ILE A 132 0.32 1.75 16.44
C ILE A 132 -0.36 0.54 15.79
N LEU A 133 -1.50 0.75 15.12
CA LEU A 133 -2.22 -0.31 14.42
C LEU A 133 -1.38 -0.91 13.27
N GLY A 134 -0.57 -0.08 12.61
CA GLY A 134 0.24 -0.54 11.49
C GLY A 134 1.46 -1.33 11.91
N PHE A 135 2.18 -0.84 12.91
CA PHE A 135 3.31 -1.57 13.48
C PHE A 135 2.87 -2.89 14.13
N SER A 136 1.70 -2.93 14.79
CA SER A 136 1.18 -4.17 15.35
C SER A 136 0.83 -5.18 14.25
N SER A 137 0.17 -4.74 13.18
CA SER A 137 -0.20 -5.60 12.04
C SER A 137 1.01 -6.18 11.32
N ILE A 138 2.03 -5.34 11.05
CA ILE A 138 3.30 -5.80 10.47
C ILE A 138 3.99 -6.78 11.42
N SER A 139 4.03 -6.49 12.71
CA SER A 139 4.70 -7.35 13.70
C SER A 139 4.06 -8.73 13.75
N ILE A 140 2.73 -8.81 13.73
CA ILE A 140 2.01 -10.09 13.71
C ILE A 140 2.27 -10.82 12.39
N ALA A 141 2.17 -10.16 11.24
CA ALA A 141 2.44 -10.79 9.95
C ALA A 141 3.90 -11.29 9.84
N SER A 142 4.85 -10.50 10.34
CA SER A 142 6.27 -10.86 10.42
C SER A 142 6.49 -12.07 11.33
N PHE A 143 5.80 -12.13 12.47
CA PHE A 143 5.83 -13.28 13.36
C PHE A 143 5.33 -14.56 12.69
N ILE A 144 4.28 -14.48 11.86
CA ILE A 144 3.83 -15.63 11.07
C ILE A 144 4.91 -16.08 10.09
N VAL A 145 5.49 -15.15 9.32
CA VAL A 145 6.56 -15.48 8.36
C VAL A 145 7.79 -16.06 9.07
N TRP A 146 8.15 -15.52 10.23
CA TRP A 146 9.20 -16.08 11.08
C TRP A 146 8.85 -17.49 11.54
N ASN A 147 7.61 -17.74 11.96
CA ASN A 147 7.21 -19.08 12.38
C ASN A 147 7.12 -20.09 11.23
N ILE A 148 6.87 -19.64 9.99
CA ILE A 148 7.03 -20.50 8.80
C ILE A 148 8.48 -20.98 8.67
N TRP A 149 9.44 -20.13 9.04
CA TRP A 149 10.86 -20.44 9.02
C TRP A 149 11.29 -21.36 10.17
N THR A 150 10.78 -21.16 11.39
CA THR A 150 11.24 -21.90 12.58
C THR A 150 10.37 -23.11 12.97
N CYS A 151 9.10 -23.13 12.56
CA CYS A 151 8.09 -24.12 12.95
C CYS A 151 7.91 -24.33 14.47
N GLU A 152 8.17 -23.29 15.26
CA GLU A 152 8.12 -23.41 16.73
C GLU A 152 6.69 -23.42 17.29
N PHE A 153 5.75 -22.75 16.62
CA PHE A 153 4.38 -22.53 17.13
C PHE A 153 3.31 -23.17 16.22
N GLU A 154 2.75 -24.31 16.63
CA GLU A 154 1.75 -25.04 15.83
C GLU A 154 0.44 -24.25 15.61
N PHE A 155 0.05 -23.38 16.55
CA PHE A 155 -1.19 -22.61 16.45
C PHE A 155 -1.24 -21.70 15.21
N THR A 156 -0.10 -21.16 14.77
CA THR A 156 -0.09 -20.28 13.60
C THR A 156 -0.30 -21.03 12.29
N ASN A 157 -0.27 -22.36 12.32
CA ASN A 157 -0.57 -23.21 11.16
C ASN A 157 -2.06 -23.58 11.09
N SER A 158 -2.86 -23.15 12.06
CA SER A 158 -4.32 -23.33 12.02
C SER A 158 -4.95 -22.47 10.94
N SER A 159 -5.66 -23.11 10.00
CA SER A 159 -6.40 -22.45 8.92
C SER A 159 -7.40 -21.41 9.44
N PHE A 160 -8.05 -21.68 10.57
CA PHE A 160 -9.01 -20.75 11.19
C PHE A 160 -8.32 -19.49 11.72
N PHE A 161 -7.18 -19.65 12.37
CA PHE A 161 -6.40 -18.52 12.86
C PHE A 161 -5.88 -17.66 11.71
N LEU A 162 -5.31 -18.28 10.67
CA LEU A 162 -4.80 -17.58 9.49
C LEU A 162 -5.91 -16.88 8.70
N LEU A 163 -7.10 -17.48 8.62
CA LEU A 163 -8.28 -16.85 8.04
C LEU A 163 -8.68 -15.58 8.78
N THR A 164 -8.74 -15.66 10.11
CA THR A 164 -9.08 -14.52 10.98
C THR A 164 -8.03 -13.42 10.84
N LEU A 165 -6.75 -13.79 10.90
CA LEU A 165 -5.65 -12.85 10.74
C LEU A 165 -5.66 -12.18 9.37
N ALA A 166 -5.83 -12.93 8.29
CA ALA A 166 -5.89 -12.39 6.93
C ALA A 166 -7.08 -11.45 6.74
N SER A 167 -8.23 -11.76 7.36
CA SER A 167 -9.41 -10.88 7.34
C SER A 167 -9.13 -9.54 8.05
N VAL A 168 -8.51 -9.60 9.24
CA VAL A 168 -8.14 -8.40 10.01
C VAL A 168 -7.07 -7.59 9.28
N ASN A 169 -6.01 -8.22 8.80
CA ASN A 169 -4.94 -7.56 8.03
C ASN A 169 -5.46 -6.97 6.73
N GLY A 170 -6.38 -7.65 6.04
CA GLY A 170 -7.06 -7.13 4.85
C GLY A 170 -7.80 -5.84 5.18
N PHE A 171 -8.67 -5.87 6.19
CA PHE A 171 -9.41 -4.68 6.63
C PHE A 171 -8.50 -3.51 7.02
N ILE A 172 -7.45 -3.77 7.79
CA ILE A 172 -6.47 -2.75 8.19
C ILE A 172 -5.71 -2.19 6.98
N GLY A 173 -5.25 -3.06 6.07
CA GLY A 173 -4.56 -2.67 4.84
C GLY A 173 -5.43 -1.77 3.95
N GLY A 174 -6.73 -2.10 3.86
CA GLY A 174 -7.71 -1.29 3.15
C GLY A 174 -7.90 0.09 3.78
N ILE A 175 -8.06 0.14 5.11
CA ILE A 175 -8.12 1.42 5.85
C ILE A 175 -6.89 2.26 5.59
N PHE A 176 -5.69 1.69 5.65
CA PHE A 176 -4.45 2.43 5.45
C PHE A 176 -4.26 2.93 4.03
N THR A 177 -4.70 2.18 3.04
CA THR A 177 -4.67 2.63 1.64
C THR A 177 -5.58 3.86 1.47
N GLY A 178 -6.83 3.78 1.92
CA GLY A 178 -7.79 4.87 1.78
C GLY A 178 -7.41 6.10 2.61
N ARG A 179 -7.11 5.91 3.90
CA ARG A 179 -6.74 7.02 4.81
C ARG A 179 -5.35 7.58 4.53
N GLY A 180 -4.45 6.80 3.94
CA GLY A 180 -3.12 7.25 3.52
C GLY A 180 -3.20 8.20 2.31
N LEU A 181 -3.95 7.80 1.27
CA LEU A 181 -4.15 8.64 0.08
C LEU A 181 -4.97 9.90 0.41
N ASN A 182 -6.16 9.73 1.00
CA ASN A 182 -7.04 10.87 1.31
C ASN A 182 -6.39 11.85 2.31
N GLY A 183 -5.71 11.32 3.34
CA GLY A 183 -5.03 12.15 4.32
C GLY A 183 -3.80 12.88 3.78
N SER A 184 -3.21 12.42 2.68
CA SER A 184 -2.07 13.10 2.05
C SER A 184 -2.48 14.46 1.49
N PHE A 185 -3.67 14.54 0.89
CA PHE A 185 -4.22 15.79 0.39
C PHE A 185 -4.55 16.77 1.54
N SER A 186 -5.25 16.29 2.57
CA SER A 186 -5.58 17.11 3.73
C SER A 186 -4.35 17.68 4.46
N LEU A 187 -3.22 16.96 4.44
CA LEU A 187 -1.96 17.48 4.96
C LEU A 187 -1.42 18.66 4.14
N ILE A 188 -1.52 18.59 2.82
CA ILE A 188 -1.05 19.66 1.94
C ILE A 188 -1.92 20.91 2.12
N GLU A 189 -3.24 20.73 2.21
CA GLU A 189 -4.18 21.81 2.53
C GLU A 189 -3.84 22.45 3.88
N TYR A 190 -3.60 21.62 4.91
CA TYR A 190 -3.15 22.10 6.21
C TYR A 190 -1.90 22.98 6.08
N TYR A 191 -0.82 22.48 5.47
CA TYR A 191 0.43 23.23 5.35
C TYR A 191 0.30 24.49 4.46
N ASN A 192 -0.64 24.54 3.52
CA ASN A 192 -0.90 25.77 2.75
C ASN A 192 -1.51 26.89 3.59
N THR A 193 -2.35 26.56 4.58
CA THR A 193 -2.92 27.56 5.50
C THR A 193 -1.90 28.12 6.51
N GLN A 194 -0.75 27.45 6.66
CA GLN A 194 0.28 27.83 7.62
C GLN A 194 1.33 28.77 7.01
N THR A 195 1.84 29.68 7.83
CA THR A 195 2.91 30.63 7.45
C THR A 195 4.22 30.30 8.15
N ARG A 196 5.32 30.49 7.44
CA ARG A 196 6.69 30.47 7.98
C ARG A 196 6.95 31.72 8.83
N ALA A 197 8.08 31.71 9.52
CA ALA A 197 8.54 32.83 10.35
C ALA A 197 8.76 34.14 9.57
N ASP A 198 8.96 34.06 8.25
CA ASP A 198 9.11 35.19 7.34
C ASP A 198 7.77 35.73 6.80
N GLY A 199 6.64 35.16 7.24
CA GLY A 199 5.29 35.54 6.80
C GLY A 199 4.87 34.93 5.47
N THR A 200 5.73 34.14 4.81
CA THR A 200 5.38 33.42 3.57
C THR A 200 4.60 32.14 3.89
N LYS A 201 3.70 31.71 3.00
CA LYS A 201 3.01 30.41 3.15
C LYS A 201 4.02 29.26 3.07
N ILE A 202 3.83 28.21 3.87
CA ILE A 202 4.70 27.02 3.83
C ILE A 202 4.58 26.32 2.47
N ILE A 203 3.36 26.25 1.91
CA ILE A 203 3.04 25.73 0.58
C ILE A 203 2.30 26.81 -0.20
N GLY A 204 2.72 27.08 -1.44
CA GLY A 204 2.08 28.06 -2.32
C GLY A 204 0.72 27.61 -2.85
N ASP A 205 -0.17 28.57 -3.16
CA ASP A 205 -1.51 28.29 -3.69
C ASP A 205 -1.48 27.70 -5.11
N ASP A 206 -0.34 27.83 -5.81
CA ASP A 206 -0.12 27.17 -7.09
C ASP A 206 -0.10 25.65 -6.94
N ILE A 207 0.38 25.11 -5.81
CA ILE A 207 0.48 23.66 -5.57
C ILE A 207 -0.90 23.03 -5.30
N ILE A 208 -1.80 23.73 -4.60
CA ILE A 208 -3.18 23.23 -4.38
C ILE A 208 -3.94 23.15 -5.70
N LYS A 209 -3.75 24.12 -6.60
CA LYS A 209 -4.38 24.13 -7.93
C LYS A 209 -3.92 22.98 -8.83
N LEU A 210 -2.87 22.26 -8.43
CA LEU A 210 -2.33 21.08 -9.11
C LEU A 210 -2.93 19.77 -8.59
N ASP A 211 -4.00 19.80 -7.79
CA ASP A 211 -4.67 18.68 -7.10
C ASP A 211 -4.46 17.26 -7.71
N ASN A 212 -4.75 17.09 -9.01
CA ASN A 212 -4.58 15.82 -9.73
C ASN A 212 -3.15 15.25 -9.68
N ILE A 213 -2.13 16.10 -9.71
CA ILE A 213 -0.72 15.71 -9.81
C ILE A 213 -0.17 15.21 -8.47
N ILE A 214 -0.71 15.70 -7.35
CA ILE A 214 -0.37 15.18 -6.02
C ILE A 214 -0.85 13.74 -5.90
N ASN A 215 -2.10 13.49 -6.30
CA ASN A 215 -2.67 12.15 -6.33
C ASN A 215 -1.90 11.23 -7.30
N ASP A 216 -1.57 11.72 -8.50
CA ASP A 216 -0.76 10.98 -9.47
C ASP A 216 0.61 10.57 -8.90
N ILE A 217 1.25 11.46 -8.12
CA ILE A 217 2.55 11.16 -7.50
C ILE A 217 2.39 10.19 -6.33
N ALA A 218 1.39 10.37 -5.47
CA ALA A 218 1.11 9.44 -4.38
C ALA A 218 0.82 8.03 -4.91
N LEU A 219 0.03 7.93 -5.98
CA LEU A 219 -0.22 6.66 -6.70
C LEU A 219 1.03 6.12 -7.38
N SER A 220 1.84 6.98 -8.02
CA SER A 220 3.10 6.55 -8.64
C SER A 220 4.08 5.99 -7.61
N LEU A 221 4.21 6.63 -6.45
CA LEU A 221 5.01 6.13 -5.33
C LEU A 221 4.46 4.80 -4.81
N ASP A 222 3.14 4.64 -4.73
CA ASP A 222 2.50 3.38 -4.34
C ASP A 222 2.83 2.24 -5.31
N TYR A 223 2.77 2.49 -6.61
CA TYR A 223 3.11 1.49 -7.63
C TYR A 223 4.59 1.11 -7.57
N ILE A 224 5.49 2.08 -7.40
CA ILE A 224 6.92 1.80 -7.20
C ILE A 224 7.11 0.94 -5.95
N LEU A 225 6.42 1.27 -4.86
CA LEU A 225 6.47 0.50 -3.63
C LEU A 225 5.90 -0.91 -3.79
N CYS A 226 4.78 -1.08 -4.49
CA CYS A 226 4.21 -2.38 -4.82
C CYS A 226 5.22 -3.22 -5.59
N PHE A 227 5.92 -2.64 -6.57
CA PHE A 227 6.97 -3.33 -7.32
C PHE A 227 8.12 -3.77 -6.41
N LEU A 228 8.63 -2.87 -5.57
CA LEU A 228 9.71 -3.18 -4.63
C LEU A 228 9.31 -4.26 -3.62
N MET A 229 8.11 -4.16 -3.04
CA MET A 229 7.60 -5.14 -2.08
C MET A 229 7.34 -6.49 -2.72
N SER A 230 6.89 -6.52 -3.98
CA SER A 230 6.76 -7.76 -4.76
C SER A 230 8.13 -8.42 -4.96
N LEU A 231 9.16 -7.65 -5.31
CA LEU A 231 10.53 -8.16 -5.45
C LEU A 231 11.05 -8.73 -4.13
N PHE A 232 10.88 -8.00 -3.02
CA PHE A 232 11.30 -8.47 -1.71
C PHE A 232 10.53 -9.70 -1.25
N SER A 233 9.22 -9.78 -1.55
CA SER A 233 8.39 -10.95 -1.24
C SER A 233 8.92 -12.19 -1.97
N ASN A 234 9.16 -12.09 -3.29
CA ASN A 234 9.72 -13.19 -4.09
C ASN A 234 11.13 -13.62 -3.64
N ILE A 235 11.99 -12.67 -3.26
CA ILE A 235 13.31 -12.99 -2.68
C ILE A 235 13.12 -13.76 -1.36
N THR A 236 12.26 -13.27 -0.48
CA THR A 236 11.96 -13.88 0.82
C THR A 236 11.37 -15.28 0.66
N GLU A 237 10.43 -15.45 -0.27
CA GLU A 237 9.83 -16.73 -0.63
C GLU A 237 10.88 -17.75 -1.04
N ARG A 238 11.81 -17.37 -1.93
CA ARG A 238 12.93 -18.24 -2.35
C ARG A 238 13.83 -18.63 -1.20
N PHE A 239 14.14 -17.68 -0.30
CA PHE A 239 14.93 -17.99 0.90
C PHE A 239 14.21 -19.01 1.78
N ILE A 240 12.92 -18.82 2.04
CA ILE A 240 12.12 -19.74 2.86
C ILE A 240 12.04 -21.12 2.21
N LEU A 241 11.75 -21.20 0.91
CA LEU A 241 11.68 -22.48 0.19
C LEU A 241 13.02 -23.21 0.19
N ASN A 242 14.13 -22.51 -0.01
CA ASN A 242 15.46 -23.10 0.07
C ASN A 242 15.77 -23.64 1.47
N HIS A 243 15.34 -22.92 2.51
CA HIS A 243 15.48 -23.39 3.89
C HIS A 243 14.59 -24.59 4.20
N LYS A 244 13.33 -24.57 3.76
CA LYS A 244 12.40 -25.71 3.90
C LYS A 244 12.92 -26.98 3.22
N ASN A 245 13.58 -26.82 2.08
CA ASN A 245 14.23 -27.92 1.36
C ASN A 245 15.58 -28.35 1.98
N SER A 246 16.10 -27.62 2.98
CA SER A 246 17.36 -27.97 3.62
C SER A 246 17.21 -29.21 4.52
N ARG A 247 18.26 -30.01 4.56
CA ARG A 247 18.31 -31.23 5.38
C ARG A 247 18.05 -30.95 6.87
N GLU A 248 18.56 -29.83 7.38
CA GLU A 248 18.42 -29.46 8.80
C GLU A 248 16.96 -29.20 9.16
N TYR A 249 16.24 -28.46 8.33
CA TYR A 249 14.83 -28.16 8.53
C TYR A 249 13.96 -29.43 8.43
N ILE A 250 14.22 -30.27 7.43
CA ILE A 250 13.50 -31.54 7.24
C ILE A 250 13.63 -32.46 8.46
N LEU A 251 14.84 -32.55 9.02
CA LEU A 251 15.12 -33.42 10.17
C LEU A 251 14.59 -32.84 11.48
N SER A 252 14.53 -31.52 11.64
CA SER A 252 14.00 -30.87 12.84
C SER A 252 12.47 -30.82 12.86
N ASN A 253 11.82 -30.55 11.72
CA ASN A 253 10.38 -30.34 11.64
C ASN A 253 9.57 -31.64 11.71
N ASN A 254 10.04 -32.72 11.08
CA ASN A 254 9.24 -33.94 10.94
C ASN A 254 9.32 -34.91 12.13
N LYS A 255 10.18 -34.67 13.14
CA LYS A 255 10.34 -35.54 14.34
C LYS A 255 10.39 -37.06 14.02
N GLY A 256 10.85 -37.46 12.83
CA GLY A 256 10.95 -38.85 12.39
C GLY A 256 9.86 -39.37 11.44
N ASP A 257 8.80 -38.62 11.13
CA ASP A 257 7.76 -39.03 10.18
C ASP A 257 7.94 -38.34 8.82
N LEU A 258 8.67 -39.01 7.91
CA LEU A 258 9.08 -38.43 6.62
C LEU A 258 8.13 -38.87 5.50
N SER A 259 7.45 -37.92 4.87
CA SER A 259 6.68 -38.19 3.64
C SER A 259 7.59 -38.61 2.48
N ILE A 260 7.05 -39.35 1.50
CA ILE A 260 7.79 -39.82 0.30
C ILE A 260 8.43 -38.65 -0.46
N GLU A 261 7.76 -37.51 -0.53
CA GLU A 261 8.29 -36.29 -1.18
C GLU A 261 9.51 -35.75 -0.43
N THR A 262 9.47 -35.78 0.91
CA THR A 262 10.58 -35.36 1.76
C THR A 262 11.78 -36.32 1.64
N VAL A 263 11.51 -37.62 1.54
CA VAL A 263 12.54 -38.64 1.27
C VAL A 263 13.19 -38.43 -0.10
N ASN A 264 12.40 -38.11 -1.13
CA ASN A 264 12.91 -37.82 -2.47
C ASN A 264 13.76 -36.54 -2.52
N ALA A 265 13.36 -35.48 -1.80
CA ALA A 265 14.13 -34.25 -1.68
C ALA A 265 15.50 -34.49 -1.01
N LEU A 266 15.52 -35.27 0.07
CA LEU A 266 16.75 -35.70 0.73
C LEU A 266 17.63 -36.55 -0.22
N LEU A 267 17.04 -37.50 -0.96
CA LEU A 267 17.76 -38.35 -1.91
C LEU A 267 18.42 -37.57 -3.05
N MET A 268 17.77 -36.52 -3.57
CA MET A 268 18.37 -35.64 -4.58
C MET A 268 19.60 -34.89 -4.04
N GLN A 269 19.57 -34.43 -2.78
CA GLN A 269 20.72 -33.78 -2.16
C GLN A 269 21.91 -34.73 -1.97
N PHE A 270 21.66 -36.01 -1.67
CA PHE A 270 22.73 -37.01 -1.57
C PHE A 270 23.33 -37.38 -2.94
N LYS A 271 22.54 -37.39 -4.01
CA LYS A 271 23.04 -37.70 -5.37
C LYS A 271 23.93 -36.62 -5.97
N GLY A 272 23.86 -35.38 -5.51
CA GLY A 272 24.76 -34.29 -5.94
C GLY A 272 26.10 -34.22 -5.19
N SER A 273 26.33 -35.11 -4.22
CA SER A 273 27.48 -35.13 -3.31
C SER A 273 28.44 -36.31 -3.56
N LEU A 274 28.22 -37.07 -4.64
CA LEU A 274 28.99 -38.23 -5.09
C LEU A 274 29.60 -37.95 -6.46
#